data_AF-A0A537J6C2-F1
#
_entry.id   AF-A0A537J6C2-F1
#
_cell.length_a   1.000
_cell.length_b   1.000
_cell.length_c   1.000
_cell.angle_alpha   90.00
_cell.angle_beta   90.00
_cell.angle_gamma   90.00
#
_symmetry.space_group_name_H-M   'P 1'
#
loop_
_entity.id
_entity.type
_entity.pdbx_description
1 polymer ?
#
loop_
_entity_poly.entity_id
_entity_poly.type
_entity_poly.pdbx_seq_one_letter_code
_entity_poly.pdbx_strand_id
1 'polypeptide(L)' 'MGSGRRIAATLNRVGYLHLPGGGQIVVDGRYGYVGHMAPPHGTTILDLAEPAHPRVIAQVSVPGDIHSH' A
#
# COMPACT_ATOMS: atom_id res chain seq x y z
N MET A 1 30.74 4.87 22.04
CA MET A 1 29.98 4.05 21.06
C MET A 1 28.50 4.36 21.23
N GLY A 2 27.93 5.17 20.33
CA GLY A 2 26.53 5.60 20.40
C GLY A 2 25.58 4.47 20.01
N SER A 3 24.66 4.13 20.91
CA SER A 3 23.60 3.15 20.67
C SER A 3 22.57 3.74 19.70
N GLY A 4 22.56 3.24 18.47
CA GLY A 4 21.51 3.53 17.50
C GLY A 4 20.20 2.88 17.96
N ARG A 5 19.21 3.70 18.33
CA ARG A 5 17.88 3.22 18.71
C ARG A 5 17.23 2.53 17.51
N ARG A 6 17.13 1.19 17.53
CA ARG A 6 16.36 0.41 16.56
C ARG A 6 14.89 0.81 16.64
N ILE A 7 14.46 1.69 15.75
CA ILE A 7 13.05 2.06 15.50
C ILE A 7 12.14 0.83 15.27
N ALA A 8 12.70 -0.31 14.85
CA ALA A 8 11.97 -1.55 14.65
C ALA A 8 11.57 -2.28 15.96
N ALA A 9 12.24 -2.02 17.08
CA ALA A 9 11.96 -2.75 18.33
C ALA A 9 10.64 -2.31 19.02
N THR A 10 10.04 -1.19 18.59
CA THR A 10 8.83 -0.62 19.19
C THR A 10 7.63 -0.60 18.23
N LEU A 11 7.75 -1.14 17.01
CA LEU A 11 6.65 -1.21 16.04
C LEU A 11 5.79 -2.45 16.30
N ASN A 12 4.49 -2.25 16.50
CA ASN A 12 3.52 -3.34 16.49
C ASN A 12 2.81 -3.38 15.13
N ARG A 13 2.98 -4.47 14.38
CA ARG A 13 2.31 -4.64 13.08
C ARG A 13 0.82 -4.91 13.32
N VAL A 14 -0.03 -3.97 12.92
CA VAL A 14 -1.49 -4.10 13.03
C VAL A 14 -2.06 -5.00 11.92
N GLY A 15 -1.61 -4.80 10.68
CA GLY A 15 -2.05 -5.58 9.53
C GLY A 15 -0.98 -5.67 8.46
N TYR A 16 -1.23 -6.51 7.45
CA TYR A 16 -0.32 -6.72 6.33
C TYR A 16 -1.12 -7.12 5.08
N LEU A 17 -0.76 -6.53 3.95
CA LEU A 17 -1.28 -6.91 2.65
C LEU A 17 -0.13 -6.85 1.64
N HIS A 18 0.06 -7.93 0.88
CA HIS A 18 1.05 -7.98 -0.18
C HIS A 18 0.42 -7.47 -1.47
N LEU A 19 0.94 -6.37 -2.00
CA LEU A 19 0.50 -5.76 -3.25
C LEU A 19 1.69 -5.59 -4.21
N PRO A 20 1.45 -5.52 -5.53
CA PRO A 20 2.47 -5.12 -6.50
C PRO A 20 3.09 -3.77 -6.10
N GLY A 21 4.36 -3.54 -6.45
CA GLY A 21 5.12 -2.36 -6.03
C GLY A 21 4.31 -1.06 -6.11
N GLY A 22 4.18 -0.38 -4.98
CA GLY A 22 3.46 0.88 -4.85
C GLY A 22 4.45 2.04 -4.74
N GLY A 23 4.25 3.09 -5.53
CA GLY A 23 5.08 4.29 -5.41
C GLY A 23 4.43 5.38 -4.55
N GLN A 24 3.10 5.38 -4.43
CA GLN A 24 2.39 6.27 -3.51
C GLN A 24 1.23 5.55 -2.82
N ILE A 25 0.98 5.92 -1.56
CA ILE A 25 -0.21 5.52 -0.80
C ILE A 25 -0.90 6.76 -0.21
N VAL A 26 -2.23 6.80 -0.34
CA VAL A 26 -3.11 7.79 0.30
C VAL A 26 -4.19 7.06 1.09
N VAL A 27 -4.52 7.57 2.27
CA VAL A 27 -5.65 7.09 3.08
C VAL A 27 -6.66 8.23 3.22
N ASP A 28 -7.91 7.95 2.87
CA ASP A 28 -9.05 8.85 3.05
C ASP A 28 -10.18 8.12 3.78
N GLY A 29 -10.36 8.47 5.06
CA GLY A 29 -11.29 7.79 5.96
C GLY A 29 -11.00 6.29 6.06
N ARG A 30 -11.95 5.49 5.57
CA ARG A 30 -11.91 4.02 5.59
C ARG A 30 -11.19 3.43 4.36
N TYR A 31 -10.87 4.25 3.36
CA TYR A 31 -10.32 3.75 2.10
C TYR A 31 -8.83 4.07 1.96
N GLY A 32 -8.08 3.10 1.43
CA GLY A 32 -6.69 3.27 1.04
C GLY A 32 -6.55 3.20 -0.48
N TYR A 33 -5.68 4.03 -1.05
CA TYR A 33 -5.39 4.07 -2.48
C TYR A 33 -3.89 3.87 -2.67
N VAL A 34 -3.53 2.80 -3.37
CA VAL A 34 -2.13 2.46 -3.66
C VAL A 34 -1.89 2.64 -5.15
N GLY A 35 -1.10 3.65 -5.51
CA GLY A 35 -0.63 3.88 -6.88
C GLY A 35 0.56 2.98 -7.18
N HIS A 36 0.44 2.15 -8.21
CA HIS A 36 1.49 1.25 -8.67
C HIS A 36 2.31 1.89 -9.77
N MET A 37 3.61 1.56 -9.77
CA MET A 37 4.58 2.21 -10.66
C MET A 37 4.73 1.52 -12.02
N ALA A 38 4.13 0.34 -12.20
CA ALA A 38 4.30 -0.43 -13.43
C ALA A 38 3.00 -1.13 -13.85
N PRO A 39 2.71 -1.17 -15.16
CA PRO A 39 1.63 -1.97 -15.70
C PRO A 39 1.74 -3.47 -15.35
N PRO A 40 0.61 -4.19 -15.33
CA PRO A 40 -0.75 -3.72 -15.64
C PRO A 40 -1.44 -3.02 -14.46
N HIS A 41 -0.75 -2.87 -13.33
CA HIS A 41 -1.34 -2.35 -12.10
C HIS A 41 -1.31 -0.82 -12.12
N GLY A 42 -2.49 -0.19 -12.08
CA GLY A 42 -2.63 1.26 -11.96
C GLY A 42 -2.82 1.65 -10.51
N THR A 43 -4.05 1.52 -10.00
CA THR A 43 -4.36 1.85 -8.60
C THR A 43 -5.15 0.72 -7.93
N THR A 44 -4.69 0.28 -6.77
CA THR A 44 -5.46 -0.62 -5.90
C THR A 44 -6.21 0.18 -4.85
N ILE A 45 -7.52 -0.09 -4.73
CA ILE A 45 -8.39 0.51 -3.71
C ILE A 45 -8.64 -0.52 -2.61
N LEU A 46 -8.43 -0.10 -1.37
CA LEU A 46 -8.51 -0.91 -0.16
C LEU A 46 -9.66 -0.45 0.72
N ASP A 47 -10.43 -1.39 1.25
CA ASP A 47 -11.25 -1.18 2.46
C ASP A 47 -10.39 -1.47 3.70
N LEU A 48 -10.26 -0.46 4.57
CA LEU A 48 -9.46 -0.45 5.79
C LEU A 48 -10.32 -0.43 7.07
N ALA A 49 -11.60 -0.84 7.01
CA ALA A 49 -12.46 -0.90 8.20
C ALA A 49 -11.89 -1.76 9.33
N GLU A 50 -11.27 -2.87 8.95
CA GLU A 50 -10.59 -3.79 9.85
C GLU A 50 -9.09 -3.69 9.52
N PRO A 51 -8.33 -2.81 10.19
CA PRO A 51 -6.94 -2.57 9.84
C PRO A 51 -6.03 -3.80 9.96
N ALA A 52 -6.45 -4.81 10.73
CA ALA A 52 -5.77 -6.10 10.83
C ALA A 52 -5.98 -6.99 9.59
N HIS A 53 -7.05 -6.75 8.84
CA HIS A 53 -7.48 -7.49 7.65
C HIS A 53 -7.89 -6.53 6.52
N PRO A 54 -6.97 -5.69 5.99
CA PRO A 54 -7.27 -4.83 4.85
C PRO A 54 -7.71 -5.64 3.63
N ARG A 55 -8.71 -5.15 2.90
CA ARG A 55 -9.32 -5.88 1.77
C ARG A 55 -9.19 -5.10 0.49
N VAL A 56 -8.71 -5.73 -0.57
CA VAL A 56 -8.80 -5.15 -1.92
C VAL A 56 -10.26 -5.16 -2.36
N ILE A 57 -10.81 -3.99 -2.69
CA ILE A 57 -12.19 -3.84 -3.17
C ILE A 57 -12.27 -3.43 -4.64
N ALA A 58 -11.19 -2.88 -5.20
CA ALA A 58 -11.07 -2.63 -6.63
C ALA A 58 -9.60 -2.53 -7.06
N GLN A 59 -9.34 -2.80 -8.33
CA GLN A 59 -8.07 -2.52 -8.98
C GLN A 59 -8.33 -1.86 -10.33
N VAL A 60 -7.78 -0.67 -10.52
CA VAL A 60 -7.75 0.04 -11.80
C VAL A 60 -6.51 -0.42 -12.55
N SER A 61 -6.71 -1.00 -13.73
CA SER A 61 -5.62 -1.44 -14.59
C SER A 61 -5.17 -0.32 -15.52
N VAL A 62 -3.91 -0.39 -15.94
CA VAL A 62 -3.31 0.48 -16.96
C VAL A 62 -2.85 -0.34 -18.16
N PRO A 63 -2.91 0.20 -19.40
CA PRO A 63 -2.32 -0.42 -20.57
C PRO A 63 -0.82 -0.75 -20.37
N GLY A 64 -0.33 -1.80 -21.03
CA GLY A 64 1.02 -2.35 -20.82
C GLY A 64 2.16 -1.45 -21.30
N ASP A 65 1.86 -0.40 -22.06
CA ASP A 65 2.80 0.48 -22.73
C ASP A 65 2.95 1.86 -22.07
N ILE A 66 2.29 2.10 -20.92
CA ILE A 66 2.39 3.37 -20.19
C ILE A 66 3.23 3.24 -18.91
N HIS A 67 4.18 4.15 -18.72
CA HIS A 67 4.77 4.38 -17.39
C HIS A 67 3.69 5.07 -16.53
N SER A 68 3.27 4.40 -15.46
CA SER A 68 2.29 4.91 -14.51
C SER A 68 3.03 5.54 -13.32
N HIS A 69 2.67 6.78 -12.94
CA HIS A 69 3.13 7.46 -11.73
C HIS A 69 1.93 7.84 -10.85
#